data_AF-A0A4S2LFE0-F1
#
_entry.id   AF-A0A4S2LFE0-F1
#
_cell.length_a   1.000
_cell.length_b   1.000
_cell.length_c   1.000
_cell.angle_alpha   90.00
_cell.angle_beta   90.00
_cell.angle_gamma   90.00
#
_symmetry.space_group_name_H-M   'P 1'
#
loop_
_entity.id
_entity.type
_entity.pdbx_description
1 polymer ?
#
loop_
_entity_poly.entity_id
_entity_poly.type
_entity_poly.pdbx_seq_one_letter_code
_entity_poly.pdbx_strand_id
1 'polypeptide(L)'
;MLSFAKPLLLWILVCTFLLLIILRISGTLPWTWFLVFTPMWILDFVALLSLMVCMFHRSVRLRCVCDLGTRLDRFLSVCVILCKLIAQAAICLFAEHLTRQTSGEPLWIPVHRIRLVYIMIPCWTILLLLLGSLYRNLVDRNVRRAWSFCGQYQIISPTMTSAPRSS
;
A
#
# COMPACT_ATOMS: atom_id res chain seq x y z
N MET A 1 -9.29 -25.46 -4.90
CA MET A 1 -8.49 -25.61 -3.65
C MET A 1 -7.35 -24.60 -3.46
N LEU A 2 -6.97 -23.78 -4.45
CA LEU A 2 -5.83 -22.83 -4.36
C LEU A 2 -6.08 -21.52 -3.57
N SER A 3 -7.26 -21.34 -2.95
CA SER A 3 -7.64 -20.06 -2.33
C SER A 3 -7.11 -19.88 -0.90
N PHE A 4 -6.99 -20.97 -0.13
CA PHE A 4 -6.54 -20.93 1.28
C PHE A 4 -5.03 -20.79 1.45
N ALA A 5 -4.23 -21.14 0.42
CA ALA A 5 -2.78 -21.07 0.50
C ALA A 5 -2.25 -19.64 0.68
N LYS A 6 -2.93 -18.64 0.08
CA LYS A 6 -2.51 -17.23 0.13
C LYS A 6 -2.53 -16.64 1.55
N PRO A 7 -3.66 -16.68 2.29
CA PRO A 7 -3.69 -16.14 3.65
C PRO A 7 -2.79 -16.94 4.60
N LEU A 8 -2.73 -18.28 4.47
CA LEU A 8 -1.87 -19.12 5.31
C LEU A 8 -0.39 -18.79 5.11
N LEU A 9 0.06 -18.60 3.87
CA LEU A 9 1.45 -18.23 3.58
C LEU A 9 1.79 -16.86 4.17
N LEU A 10 0.88 -15.88 4.08
CA LEU A 10 1.07 -14.57 4.68
C LEU A 10 1.16 -14.66 6.22
N TRP A 11 0.28 -15.46 6.83
CA TRP A 11 0.32 -15.75 8.26
C TRP A 11 1.64 -16.38 8.69
N ILE A 12 2.10 -17.40 7.96
CA ILE A 12 3.39 -18.06 8.22
C ILE A 12 4.52 -17.04 8.14
N LEU A 13 4.57 -16.21 7.09
CA LEU A 13 5.61 -15.17 6.96
C LEU A 13 5.61 -14.17 8.12
N VAL A 14 4.42 -13.74 8.57
CA VAL A 14 4.28 -12.85 9.73
C VAL A 14 4.75 -13.54 11.01
N CYS A 15 4.37 -14.80 11.23
CA CYS A 15 4.85 -15.58 12.37
C CYS A 15 6.38 -15.77 12.34
N THR A 16 6.96 -16.08 11.17
CA THR A 16 8.40 -16.17 10.99
C THR A 16 9.10 -14.86 11.31
N PHE A 17 8.56 -13.73 10.86
CA PHE A 17 9.09 -12.41 11.18
C PHE A 17 9.08 -12.11 12.68
N LEU A 18 7.96 -12.37 13.36
CA LEU A 18 7.86 -12.19 14.81
C LEU A 18 8.84 -13.09 15.56
N LEU A 19 9.00 -14.34 15.13
CA LEU A 19 9.94 -15.27 15.74
C LEU A 19 11.39 -14.80 15.58
N LEU A 20 11.79 -14.33 14.39
CA LEU A 20 13.12 -13.76 14.15
C LEU A 20 13.38 -12.52 15.01
N ILE A 21 12.38 -11.65 15.20
CA ILE A 21 12.48 -10.49 16.11
C ILE A 21 12.73 -10.95 17.54
N ILE A 22 11.93 -11.90 18.05
CA ILE A 22 12.05 -12.38 19.42
C ILE A 22 13.43 -13.01 19.63
N LEU A 23 13.88 -13.89 18.73
CA LEU A 23 15.20 -14.51 18.82
C LEU A 23 16.34 -13.48 18.82
N ARG A 24 16.21 -12.41 18.02
CA ARG A 24 17.19 -11.32 18.00
C ARG A 24 17.19 -10.52 19.29
N ILE A 25 16.02 -10.19 19.83
CA ILE A 25 15.89 -9.49 21.13
C ILE A 25 16.47 -10.34 22.26
N SER A 26 16.30 -11.66 22.20
CA SER A 26 16.90 -12.61 23.16
C SER A 26 18.42 -12.75 23.03
N GLY A 27 19.07 -12.05 22.08
CA GLY A 27 20.53 -12.10 21.89
C GLY A 27 21.06 -13.42 21.34
N THR A 28 20.18 -14.34 20.94
CA THR A 28 20.56 -15.69 20.48
C THR A 28 21.18 -15.71 19.09
N LEU A 29 20.80 -14.74 18.24
CA LEU A 29 21.27 -14.62 16.86
C LEU A 29 22.13 -13.37 16.70
N PRO A 30 23.40 -13.44 16.25
CA PRO A 30 24.25 -12.28 16.00
C PRO A 30 23.95 -11.58 14.66
N TRP A 31 22.84 -11.89 14.00
CA TRP A 31 22.52 -11.40 12.66
C TRP A 31 22.25 -9.90 12.61
N THR A 32 22.49 -9.28 11.45
CA THR A 32 22.13 -7.88 11.22
C THR A 32 20.62 -7.71 11.20
N TRP A 33 20.12 -6.52 11.59
CA TRP A 33 18.68 -6.26 11.57
C TRP A 33 18.08 -6.38 10.16
N PHE A 34 18.86 -6.11 9.12
CA PHE A 34 18.46 -6.31 7.74
C PHE A 34 17.98 -7.76 7.46
N LEU A 35 18.69 -8.74 8.02
CA LEU A 35 18.37 -10.18 7.88
C LEU A 35 17.11 -10.58 8.67
N VAL A 36 16.88 -9.96 9.83
CA VAL A 36 15.65 -10.18 10.62
C VAL A 36 14.42 -9.71 9.85
N PHE A 37 14.54 -8.63 9.08
CA PHE A 37 13.44 -8.10 8.25
C PHE A 37 13.27 -8.83 6.91
N THR A 38 14.10 -9.81 6.55
CA THR A 38 14.02 -10.52 5.27
C THR A 38 12.61 -11.01 4.89
N PRO A 39 11.79 -11.58 5.80
CA PRO A 39 10.43 -12.00 5.44
C PRO A 39 9.53 -10.85 4.94
N MET A 40 9.68 -9.65 5.53
CA MET A 40 8.95 -8.46 5.10
C MET A 40 9.45 -7.96 3.74
N TRP A 41 10.77 -7.95 3.51
CA TRP A 41 11.34 -7.59 2.21
C TRP A 41 10.78 -8.48 1.08
N ILE A 42 10.68 -9.79 1.31
CA ILE A 42 10.13 -10.73 0.33
C ILE A 42 8.67 -10.35 -0.02
N LEU A 43 7.85 -10.04 0.97
CA LEU A 43 6.47 -9.61 0.74
C LEU A 43 6.40 -8.33 -0.09
N ASP A 44 7.24 -7.34 0.21
CA ASP A 44 7.28 -6.08 -0.53
C ASP A 44 7.79 -6.27 -1.97
N PHE A 45 8.77 -7.16 -2.18
CA PHE A 45 9.24 -7.52 -3.51
C PHE A 45 8.16 -8.22 -4.33
N VAL A 46 7.42 -9.16 -3.74
CA VAL A 46 6.30 -9.84 -4.42
C VAL A 46 5.20 -8.83 -4.75
N ALA A 47 4.89 -7.89 -3.85
CA ALA A 47 3.93 -6.84 -4.10
C ALA A 47 4.37 -5.93 -5.26
N LEU A 48 5.63 -5.48 -5.26
CA LEU A 48 6.21 -4.71 -6.37
C LEU A 48 6.16 -5.47 -7.69
N LEU A 49 6.57 -6.74 -7.70
CA LEU A 49 6.57 -7.57 -8.89
C LEU A 49 5.14 -7.75 -9.43
N SER A 50 4.16 -7.97 -8.56
CA SER A 50 2.76 -8.08 -8.95
C SER A 50 2.24 -6.81 -9.63
N LEU A 51 2.60 -5.63 -9.11
CA LEU A 51 2.26 -4.35 -9.73
C LEU A 51 2.94 -4.18 -11.08
N MET A 52 4.24 -4.50 -11.17
CA MET A 52 5.00 -4.41 -12.42
C MET A 52 4.38 -5.30 -13.50
N VAL A 53 4.08 -6.56 -13.18
CA VAL A 53 3.40 -7.48 -14.11
C VAL A 53 2.03 -6.94 -14.54
N CYS A 54 1.24 -6.39 -13.60
CA CYS A 54 -0.03 -5.76 -13.95
C CYS A 54 0.13 -4.56 -14.90
N MET A 55 1.19 -3.77 -14.71
CA MET A 55 1.51 -2.63 -15.56
C MET A 55 1.96 -3.09 -16.96
N PHE A 56 2.89 -4.04 -17.04
CA PHE A 56 3.40 -4.59 -18.30
C PHE A 56 2.32 -5.32 -19.11
N HIS A 57 1.50 -6.14 -18.47
CA HIS A 57 0.44 -6.87 -19.18
C HIS A 57 -0.60 -5.92 -19.78
N ARG A 58 -0.85 -4.77 -19.14
CA ARG A 58 -1.83 -3.78 -19.61
C ARG A 58 -1.25 -2.79 -20.62
N SER A 59 0.03 -2.45 -20.55
CA SER A 59 0.70 -1.66 -21.59
C SER A 59 0.76 -2.42 -22.93
N VAL A 60 0.79 -3.75 -22.90
CA VAL A 60 0.66 -4.59 -24.10
C VAL A 60 -0.79 -4.69 -24.61
N ARG A 61 -1.80 -4.66 -23.72
CA ARG A 61 -3.23 -4.84 -24.09
C ARG A 61 -4.04 -3.57 -24.40
N LEU A 62 -3.65 -2.37 -23.94
CA LEU A 62 -4.51 -1.18 -24.07
C LEU A 62 -3.83 0.01 -24.77
N ARG A 63 -4.08 0.10 -26.07
CA ARG A 63 -4.01 1.30 -26.91
C ARG A 63 -5.34 2.09 -26.87
N CYS A 64 -6.09 2.04 -25.77
CA CYS A 64 -7.47 2.53 -25.70
C CYS A 64 -7.69 3.54 -24.56
N VAL A 65 -8.42 4.61 -24.93
CA VAL A 65 -8.86 5.83 -24.24
C VAL A 65 -8.62 5.91 -22.72
N CYS A 66 -7.87 6.94 -22.34
CA CYS A 66 -7.36 7.21 -21.00
C CYS A 66 -8.45 7.59 -19.99
N ASP A 67 -8.74 6.68 -19.05
CA ASP A 67 -9.42 7.04 -17.80
C ASP A 67 -8.37 7.55 -16.78
N LEU A 68 -8.32 8.88 -16.58
CA LEU A 68 -7.35 9.56 -15.69
C LEU A 68 -7.38 9.02 -14.26
N GLY A 69 -8.57 8.59 -13.79
CA GLY A 69 -8.76 8.00 -12.46
C GLY A 69 -7.93 6.73 -12.24
N THR A 70 -7.87 5.85 -13.24
CA THR A 70 -7.14 4.57 -13.11
C THR A 70 -5.61 4.72 -13.14
N ARG A 71 -5.08 5.82 -13.69
CA ARG A 71 -3.64 6.12 -13.66
C ARG A 71 -3.21 6.65 -12.30
N LEU A 72 -4.00 7.55 -11.71
CA LEU A 72 -3.73 8.11 -10.39
C LEU A 72 -3.75 7.05 -9.29
N ASP A 73 -4.70 6.11 -9.32
CA ASP A 73 -4.75 5.05 -8.30
C ASP A 73 -3.54 4.12 -8.36
N ARG A 74 -3.00 3.86 -9.55
CA ARG A 74 -1.77 3.07 -9.71
C ARG A 74 -0.55 3.84 -9.24
N PHE A 75 -0.44 5.12 -9.59
CA PHE A 75 0.63 5.97 -9.11
C PHE A 75 0.62 6.05 -7.58
N LEU A 76 -0.55 6.25 -6.98
CA LEU A 76 -0.73 6.22 -5.53
C LEU A 76 -0.34 4.86 -4.93
N SER A 77 -0.73 3.75 -5.56
CA SER A 77 -0.35 2.41 -5.09
C SER A 77 1.17 2.19 -5.11
N VAL A 78 1.85 2.61 -6.18
CA VAL A 78 3.32 2.55 -6.27
C VAL A 78 3.97 3.46 -5.23
N CYS A 79 3.49 4.70 -5.08
CA CYS A 79 3.97 5.64 -4.06
C CYS A 79 3.81 5.06 -2.66
N VAL A 80 2.67 4.45 -2.33
CA VAL A 80 2.44 3.81 -1.02
C VAL A 80 3.45 2.69 -0.78
N ILE A 81 3.72 1.83 -1.76
CA ILE A 81 4.71 0.76 -1.61
C ILE A 81 6.13 1.30 -1.48
N LEU A 82 6.51 2.30 -2.27
CA LEU A 82 7.82 2.95 -2.17
C LEU A 82 8.00 3.64 -0.81
N CYS A 83 7.00 4.38 -0.33
CA CYS A 83 7.01 4.97 1.00
C CYS A 83 7.12 3.90 2.09
N LYS A 84 6.41 2.77 1.95
CA LYS A 84 6.52 1.64 2.86
C LYS A 84 7.93 1.05 2.89
N LEU A 85 8.56 0.85 1.73
CA LEU A 85 9.94 0.36 1.62
C LEU A 85 10.94 1.31 2.29
N ILE A 86 10.79 2.62 2.06
CA ILE A 86 11.64 3.64 2.71
C ILE A 86 11.43 3.62 4.23
N ALA A 87 10.19 3.50 4.70
CA ALA A 87 9.88 3.38 6.13
C ALA A 87 10.56 2.16 6.74
N GLN A 88 10.43 1.01 6.08
CA GLN A 88 11.02 -0.25 6.54
C GLN A 88 12.54 -0.20 6.56
N ALA A 89 13.17 0.36 5.51
CA ALA A 89 14.61 0.58 5.46
C ALA A 89 15.09 1.52 6.59
N ALA A 90 14.36 2.61 6.84
CA ALA A 90 14.67 3.54 7.92
C ALA A 90 14.57 2.88 9.30
N ILE A 91 13.54 2.07 9.54
CA ILE A 91 13.38 1.29 10.78
C ILE A 91 14.52 0.28 10.94
N CYS A 92 14.89 -0.43 9.88
CA CYS A 92 16.01 -1.38 9.91
C CYS A 92 17.33 -0.68 10.29
N LEU A 93 17.60 0.47 9.66
CA LEU A 93 18.82 1.24 9.90
C LEU A 93 18.84 1.83 11.31
N PHE A 94 17.69 2.27 11.81
CA PHE A 94 17.54 2.73 13.19
C PHE A 94 17.77 1.61 14.21
N ALA A 95 17.22 0.42 13.98
CA ALA A 95 17.40 -0.73 14.87
C ALA A 95 18.87 -1.18 14.91
N GLU A 96 19.55 -1.20 13.77
CA GLU A 96 21.00 -1.48 13.68
C GLU A 96 21.83 -0.45 14.45
N HIS A 97 21.48 0.83 14.34
CA HIS A 97 22.17 1.88 15.08
C HIS A 97 22.01 1.72 16.60
N LEU A 98 20.79 1.42 17.08
CA LEU A 98 20.52 1.22 18.51
C LEU A 98 21.32 0.04 19.07
N THR A 99 21.42 -1.05 18.33
CA THR A 99 22.21 -2.21 18.76
C THR A 99 23.70 -1.89 18.83
N ARG A 100 24.26 -1.16 17.86
CA ARG A 100 25.68 -0.77 17.90
C ARG A 100 26.00 0.18 19.05
N GLN A 101 25.07 1.08 19.38
CA GLN A 101 25.21 1.97 20.52
C GLN A 101 25.27 1.20 21.85
N THR A 102 24.52 0.09 21.95
CA THR A 102 24.48 -0.73 23.16
C THR A 102 25.75 -1.58 23.33
N SER A 103 26.45 -1.91 22.24
CA SER A 103 27.69 -2.69 22.26
C SER A 103 28.96 -1.89 22.58
N GLY A 104 28.86 -0.58 22.84
CA GLY A 104 29.98 0.21 23.41
C GLY A 104 31.12 0.60 22.44
N GLU A 105 30.99 0.33 21.15
CA GLU A 105 32.00 0.73 20.14
C GLU A 105 31.86 2.23 19.76
N PRO A 106 32.93 3.04 19.89
CA PRO A 106 32.89 4.47 19.60
C PRO A 106 32.84 4.73 18.08
N LEU A 107 31.63 4.94 17.56
CA LEU A 107 31.43 5.31 16.15
C LEU A 107 31.30 6.84 15.99
N TRP A 108 32.12 7.40 15.10
CA TRP A 108 32.37 8.81 14.81
C TRP A 108 31.21 9.61 14.18
N ILE A 109 29.98 9.08 14.15
CA ILE A 109 28.84 9.74 13.51
C ILE A 109 27.88 10.23 14.61
N PRO A 110 27.74 11.55 14.83
CA PRO A 110 26.90 12.10 15.90
C PRO A 110 25.43 12.10 15.45
N VAL A 111 24.71 11.02 15.71
CA VAL A 111 23.28 10.88 15.37
C VAL A 111 22.36 11.14 16.57
N HIS A 112 22.89 11.73 17.66
CA HIS A 112 22.26 11.83 18.98
C HIS A 112 20.89 12.56 19.08
N ARG A 113 20.29 13.01 17.98
CA ARG A 113 18.97 13.66 17.98
C ARG A 113 18.06 13.28 16.81
N ILE A 114 18.16 12.08 16.24
CA ILE A 114 17.04 11.59 15.42
C ILE A 114 15.91 11.22 16.39
N ARG A 115 15.10 12.22 16.78
CA ARG A 115 13.86 12.03 17.54
C ARG A 115 13.03 10.95 16.85
N LEU A 116 12.43 10.06 17.63
CA LEU A 116 11.47 9.04 17.19
C LEU A 116 10.42 9.59 16.19
N VAL A 117 10.12 10.89 16.30
CA VAL A 117 9.31 11.68 15.37
C VAL A 117 9.72 11.46 13.91
N TYR A 118 11.01 11.46 13.56
CA TYR A 118 11.49 11.27 12.19
C TYR A 118 11.23 9.88 11.63
N ILE A 119 11.19 8.85 12.48
CA ILE A 119 10.83 7.49 12.10
C ILE A 119 9.32 7.38 11.87
N MET A 120 8.55 8.18 12.62
CA MET A 120 7.11 8.24 12.43
C MET A 120 6.71 9.00 11.17
N ILE A 121 7.52 9.94 10.65
CA ILE A 121 7.23 10.70 9.43
C ILE A 121 6.77 9.80 8.26
N PRO A 122 7.54 8.77 7.84
CA PRO A 122 7.09 7.91 6.76
C PRO A 122 5.79 7.16 7.11
N CYS A 123 5.58 6.77 8.37
CA CYS A 123 4.32 6.18 8.81
C CYS A 123 3.13 7.15 8.68
N TRP A 124 3.29 8.41 9.09
CA TRP A 124 2.29 9.46 8.91
C TRP A 124 2.01 9.74 7.43
N THR A 125 3.04 9.75 6.58
CA THR A 125 2.84 9.93 5.13
C THR A 125 2.05 8.77 4.52
N ILE A 126 2.29 7.53 4.94
CA ILE A 126 1.53 6.36 4.49
C ILE A 126 0.07 6.45 4.97
N LEU A 127 -0.15 6.84 6.23
CA LEU A 127 -1.49 7.02 6.76
C LEU A 127 -2.29 8.07 5.99
N LEU A 128 -1.68 9.22 5.70
CA LEU A 128 -2.30 10.29 4.91
C LEU A 128 -2.58 9.85 3.47
N LEU A 129 -1.66 9.13 2.83
CA LEU A 129 -1.86 8.58 1.48
C LEU A 129 -2.99 7.53 1.45
N LEU A 130 -3.06 6.64 2.44
CA LEU A 130 -4.13 5.67 2.58
C LEU A 130 -5.47 6.36 2.81
N LEU A 131 -5.53 7.35 3.70
CA LEU A 131 -6.74 8.11 3.96
C LEU A 131 -7.23 8.85 2.71
N GLY A 132 -6.33 9.47 1.96
CA GLY A 132 -6.63 10.11 0.68
C GLY A 132 -7.17 9.11 -0.36
N SER A 133 -6.57 7.91 -0.43
CA SER A 133 -7.04 6.86 -1.33
C SER A 133 -8.43 6.32 -0.95
N LEU A 134 -8.70 6.14 0.35
CA LEU A 134 -10.00 5.71 0.85
C LEU A 134 -11.06 6.77 0.63
N TYR A 135 -10.73 8.03 0.91
CA TYR A 135 -11.62 9.16 0.65
C TYR A 135 -12.01 9.24 -0.82
N ARG A 136 -11.04 9.17 -1.74
CA ARG A 136 -11.32 9.14 -3.20
C ARG A 136 -12.21 7.97 -3.59
N ASN A 137 -11.93 6.76 -3.09
CA ASN A 137 -12.75 5.58 -3.36
C ASN A 137 -14.18 5.72 -2.84
N LEU A 138 -14.36 6.33 -1.67
CA LEU A 138 -15.68 6.58 -1.08
C LEU A 138 -16.45 7.63 -1.88
N VAL A 139 -15.81 8.73 -2.25
CA VAL A 139 -16.42 9.78 -3.10
C VAL A 139 -16.84 9.20 -4.45
N ASP A 140 -15.97 8.44 -5.11
CA ASP A 140 -16.26 7.86 -6.43
C ASP A 140 -17.41 6.82 -6.36
N ARG A 141 -17.49 6.05 -5.28
CA ARG A 141 -18.64 5.17 -5.01
C ARG A 141 -19.93 5.94 -4.76
N ASN A 142 -19.88 7.02 -4.00
CA ASN A 142 -21.05 7.83 -3.69
C ASN A 142 -21.56 8.57 -4.92
N VAL A 143 -20.66 9.11 -5.76
CA VAL A 143 -21.01 9.75 -7.03
C VAL A 143 -21.64 8.71 -7.98
N ARG A 144 -21.06 7.52 -8.14
CA ARG A 144 -21.67 6.46 -8.96
C ARG A 144 -23.06 6.05 -8.47
N ARG A 145 -23.27 5.95 -7.15
CA ARG A 145 -24.60 5.69 -6.58
C ARG A 145 -25.58 6.83 -6.89
N ALA A 146 -25.18 8.09 -6.69
CA ALA A 146 -26.01 9.24 -7.01
C ALA A 146 -26.43 9.28 -8.49
N TRP A 147 -25.50 8.97 -9.39
CA TRP A 147 -25.78 8.86 -10.83
C TRP A 147 -26.71 7.69 -11.17
N SER A 148 -26.57 6.53 -10.49
CA SER A 148 -27.50 5.41 -10.69
C SER A 148 -28.95 5.78 -10.31
N PHE A 149 -29.14 6.62 -9.28
CA PHE A 149 -30.47 7.11 -8.91
C PHE A 149 -31.05 8.07 -9.97
N CYS A 150 -30.26 8.96 -10.56
CA CYS A 150 -30.73 9.85 -11.63
C CYS A 150 -31.02 9.10 -12.95
N GLY A 151 -30.19 8.11 -13.31
CA GLY A 151 -30.43 7.29 -14.51
C GLY A 151 -31.71 6.46 -14.43
N GLN A 152 -32.07 6.02 -13.22
CA GLN A 152 -33.32 5.29 -12.99
C GLN A 152 -34.56 6.18 -13.09
N TYR A 153 -34.46 7.47 -12.78
CA TYR A 153 -35.55 8.45 -12.96
C TYR A 153 -35.86 8.75 -14.42
N GLN A 154 -34.86 8.69 -15.30
CA GLN A 154 -35.04 9.01 -16.73
C GLN A 154 -35.77 7.90 -17.51
N ILE A 155 -35.82 6.67 -16.97
CA ILE A 155 -36.55 5.53 -17.56
C ILE A 155 -38.04 5.54 -17.15
N ILE A 156 -38.42 6.31 -16.12
CA ILE A 156 -39.81 6.43 -15.61
C ILE A 156 -40.43 7.78 -16.02
N SER A 157 -40.01 8.35 -17.15
CA SER A 157 -40.82 9.38 -17.84
C SER A 157 -41.67 8.68 -18.90
N PRO A 158 -42.96 8.39 -18.62
CA PRO A 158 -43.83 7.80 -19.62
C PRO A 158 -44.00 8.78 -20.78
N THR A 159 -43.78 8.23 -21.98
CA THR A 159 -44.09 8.80 -23.29
C THR A 159 -45.57 9.22 -23.33
N MET A 160 -45.88 10.47 -22.97
CA MET A 160 -47.13 11.10 -23.36
C MET A 160 -46.97 11.69 -24.76
N THR A 161 -47.04 10.81 -25.75
CA THR A 161 -47.30 11.12 -27.16
C THR A 161 -48.73 10.72 -27.46
N SER A 162 -49.63 11.68 -27.67
CA SER A 162 -50.55 11.70 -28.81
C SER A 162 -51.43 12.94 -28.79
N ALA A 163 -51.34 13.71 -29.86
CA ALA A 163 -52.17 14.87 -30.20
C ALA A 163 -53.64 14.49 -30.47
N PRO A 164 -54.51 15.49 -30.64
CA PRO A 164 -55.54 15.44 -31.68
C PRO A 164 -55.29 16.52 -32.74
N ARG A 165 -55.22 16.08 -34.00
CA ARG A 165 -55.50 16.91 -35.17
C ARG A 165 -56.97 17.34 -35.10
N SER A 166 -57.24 18.64 -35.10
CA SER A 166 -58.54 19.17 -35.51
C SER A 166 -58.36 19.92 -36.83
N SER A 167 -59.03 19.36 -37.83
CA SER A 167 -59.39 19.88 -39.14
C SER A 167 -60.06 21.24 -39.11
#